data_AF-A0A2I1DJF6-F1
#
_entry.id   AF-A0A2I1DJF6-F1
#
_cell.length_a   1.000
_cell.length_b   1.000
_cell.length_c   1.000
_cell.angle_alpha   90.00
_cell.angle_beta   90.00
_cell.angle_gamma   90.00
#
_symmetry.space_group_name_H-M   'P 1'
#
loop_
_entity.id
_entity.type
_entity.pdbx_description
1 polymer ?
#
loop_
_entity_poly.entity_id
_entity_poly.type
_entity_poly.pdbx_seq_one_letter_code
_entity_poly.pdbx_strand_id
1 'polypeptide(L)' 'MPTPRMTMKTIIKILRLHAAGCSQRQIARACGLSKGSVGKYLQRATEAQIGGPLAEG' A
#
# COMPACT_ATOMS: atom_id res chain seq x y z
N MET A 1 -3.40 -13.11 15.41
CA MET A 1 -2.52 -13.54 14.29
C MET A 1 -1.60 -12.38 13.93
N PRO A 2 -0.26 -12.53 13.98
CA PRO A 2 0.64 -11.46 13.55
C PRO A 2 0.57 -11.36 12.03
N THR A 3 0.29 -10.16 11.53
CA THR A 3 0.28 -9.89 10.08
C THR A 3 1.68 -10.21 9.54
N PRO A 4 1.82 -11.01 8.47
CA PRO A 4 3.11 -11.30 7.89
C PRO A 4 3.79 -9.96 7.63
N ARG A 5 4.99 -9.76 8.19
CA ARG A 5 5.79 -8.56 7.98
C ARG A 5 6.10 -8.50 6.50
N MET A 6 5.21 -7.90 5.72
CA MET A 6 5.53 -7.46 4.38
C MET A 6 6.78 -6.61 4.52
N THR A 7 7.82 -6.99 3.79
CA THR A 7 9.02 -6.19 3.65
C THR A 7 8.61 -4.76 3.32
N MET A 8 9.21 -3.76 3.98
CA MET A 8 8.94 -2.33 3.74
C MET A 8 8.90 -1.97 2.25
N LYS A 9 9.71 -2.67 1.43
CA LYS A 9 9.72 -2.58 -0.04
C LYS A 9 8.34 -2.78 -0.69
N THR A 10 7.55 -3.74 -0.19
CA THR A 10 6.23 -4.10 -0.70
C THR A 10 5.22 -2.98 -0.40
N ILE A 11 5.25 -2.43 0.81
CA ILE A 11 4.39 -1.32 1.23
C ILE A 11 4.70 -0.06 0.43
N ILE A 12 5.99 0.28 0.28
CA ILE A 12 6.44 1.41 -0.54
C ILE A 12 6.00 1.23 -2.00
N LYS A 13 6.10 0.01 -2.55
CA LYS A 13 5.65 -0.30 -3.91
C LYS A 13 4.14 -0.13 -4.08
N ILE A 14 3.34 -0.58 -3.11
CA ILE A 14 1.87 -0.38 -3.09
C ILE A 14 1.54 1.11 -3.07
N LEU A 15 2.16 1.88 -2.17
CA LEU A 15 1.96 3.32 -2.06
C LEU A 15 2.35 4.05 -3.34
N ARG A 16 3.50 3.73 -3.93
CA ARG A 16 3.96 4.30 -5.20
C ARG A 16 3.00 4.02 -6.35
N LEU A 17 2.54 2.77 -6.48
CA LEU A 17 1.59 2.42 -7.54
C LEU A 17 0.23 3.08 -7.34
N HIS A 18 -0.23 3.20 -6.09
CA HIS A 18 -1.46 3.91 -5.75
C HIS A 18 -1.36 5.41 -6.07
N ALA A 19 -0.24 6.05 -5.72
CA ALA A 19 0.04 7.44 -6.05
C ALA A 19 0.15 7.68 -7.57
N ALA A 20 0.59 6.68 -8.33
CA ALA A 20 0.59 6.70 -9.80
C ALA A 20 -0.81 6.50 -10.42
N GLY A 21 -1.88 6.44 -9.62
CA GLY A 21 -3.25 6.27 -10.10
C GLY A 21 -3.62 4.82 -10.50
N CYS A 22 -2.78 3.84 -10.16
CA CYS A 22 -3.10 2.44 -10.45
C CYS A 22 -4.26 1.95 -9.58
N SER A 23 -5.18 1.18 -10.17
CA SER A 23 -6.28 0.58 -9.43
C SER A 23 -5.78 -0.54 -8.50
N GLN A 24 -6.49 -0.78 -7.40
CA GLN A 24 -6.14 -1.82 -6.42
C GLN A 24 -5.90 -3.21 -7.05
N ARG A 25 -6.63 -3.52 -8.14
CA ARG A 25 -6.45 -4.76 -8.92
C ARG A 25 -5.10 -4.83 -9.64
N GLN A 26 -4.62 -3.70 -10.18
CA GLN A 26 -3.31 -3.62 -10.84
C GLN A 26 -2.19 -3.72 -9.82
N ILE A 27 -2.34 -3.05 -8.67
CA ILE A 27 -1.40 -3.11 -7.56
C ILE A 27 -1.28 -4.55 -7.03
N ALA A 28 -2.42 -5.22 -6.84
CA ALA A 28 -2.48 -6.62 -6.45
C ALA A 28 -1.69 -7.52 -7.41
N ARG A 29 -1.90 -7.39 -8.72
CA ARG A 29 -1.14 -8.13 -9.74
C ARG A 29 0.35 -7.80 -9.74
N ALA A 30 0.71 -6.52 -9.68
CA ALA A 30 2.11 -6.06 -9.70
C ALA A 30 2.91 -6.45 -8.45
N CYS A 31 2.19 -6.72 -7.35
CA CYS A 31 2.76 -7.04 -6.06
C CYS A 31 2.60 -8.52 -5.66
N GLY A 32 1.87 -9.32 -6.45
CA GLY A 32 1.55 -10.71 -6.13
C GLY A 32 0.64 -10.86 -4.92
N LEU A 33 -0.23 -9.86 -4.67
CA LEU A 33 -1.08 -9.78 -3.49
C LEU A 33 -2.53 -10.01 -3.82
N SER A 34 -3.30 -10.37 -2.80
CA SER A 34 -4.75 -10.43 -2.90
C SER A 34 -5.37 -9.03 -2.79
N LYS A 35 -6.46 -8.77 -3.53
CA LYS A 35 -7.16 -7.47 -3.51
C LYS A 35 -7.52 -7.04 -2.07
N GLY A 36 -7.97 -7.98 -1.24
CA GLY A 36 -8.32 -7.72 0.16
C GLY A 36 -7.13 -7.28 1.02
N SER A 37 -5.94 -7.83 0.76
CA SER A 37 -4.71 -7.38 1.42
C SER A 37 -4.39 -5.95 1.02
N VAL A 38 -4.41 -5.62 -0.28
CA VAL A 38 -4.16 -4.26 -0.78
C VAL A 38 -5.12 -3.24 -0.17
N GLY A 39 -6.42 -3.57 -0.11
CA GLY A 39 -7.42 -2.71 0.53
C GLY A 39 -7.14 -2.46 2.02
N LYS A 40 -6.80 -3.52 2.78
CA LYS A 40 -6.39 -3.38 4.19
C LYS A 40 -5.12 -2.55 4.35
N TYR A 41 -4.14 -2.67 3.46
CA TYR A 41 -2.91 -1.88 3.54
C TYR A 41 -3.13 -0.42 3.18
N LEU A 42 -3.94 -0.13 2.17
CA LEU A 42 -4.31 1.24 1.83
C LEU A 42 -5.11 1.89 2.96
N GLN A 43 -6.09 1.17 3.50
CA GLN A 43 -6.87 1.65 4.65
C GLN A 43 -5.98 1.91 5.86
N ARG A 44 -5.08 0.97 6.21
CA ARG A 44 -4.11 1.17 7.28
C ARG A 44 -3.11 2.28 7.00
N ALA A 45 -2.71 2.51 5.75
CA ALA A 45 -1.83 3.61 5.38
C ALA A 45 -2.55 4.96 5.54
N THR A 46 -3.83 5.04 5.15
CA THR A 46 -4.69 6.19 5.40
C THR A 46 -4.91 6.42 6.91
N GLU A 47 -5.23 5.38 7.67
CA GLU A 47 -5.42 5.45 9.13
C GLU A 47 -4.13 5.82 9.87
N ALA A 48 -2.98 5.34 9.39
CA ALA A 48 -1.67 5.69 9.93
C ALA A 48 -1.17 7.08 9.48
N GLN A 49 -1.98 7.87 8.75
CA GLN A 49 -1.57 9.13 8.11
C GLN A 49 -0.34 9.00 7.17
N ILE A 50 0.03 7.79 6.76
CA ILE A 50 1.06 7.52 5.75
C ILE A 50 0.40 7.62 4.37
N GLY A 51 -0.17 8.77 4.07
CA GLY A 51 -1.02 8.97 2.89
C GLY A 51 -1.10 10.41 2.37
N GLY A 52 -0.35 11.34 2.96
CA GLY A 52 -0.02 12.61 2.34
C GLY A 52 1.41 12.56 1.79
N PRO A 53 1.79 13.44 0.84
CA PRO A 53 3.17 13.53 0.42
C PRO A 53 4.03 13.78 1.66
N LEU A 54 5.29 13.37 1.62
CA LEU A 54 6.30 13.89 2.51
C LEU A 54 6.20 15.43 2.52
N ALA A 55 5.52 16.00 3.51
CA ALA A 55 5.68 17.38 3.89
C ALA A 55 6.92 17.39 4.79
N GLU A 56 8.07 17.42 4.14
CA GLU A 56 9.24 18.02 4.76
C GLU A 56 8.94 19.53 4.78
N GLY A 57 8.67 20.06 5.97
CA GLY A 57 8.34 21.46 6.25
C GLY A 57 8.19 21.68 7.75
#